data_AF-A0A2N2JRB0-F1
#
_entry.id   AF-A0A2N2JRB0-F1
#
_cell.length_a   1.000
_cell.length_b   1.000
_cell.length_c   1.000
_cell.angle_alpha   90.00
_cell.angle_beta   90.00
_cell.angle_gamma   90.00
#
_symmetry.space_group_name_H-M   'P 1'
#
loop_
_entity.id
_entity.type
_entity.pdbx_description
1 polymer ?
#
loop_
_entity_poly.entity_id
_entity_poly.type
_entity_poly.pdbx_seq_one_letter_code
_entity_poly.pdbx_strand_id
1 'polypeptide(L)'
;MTFMDGHYTMQADFFQETPLNRKYCLAIAASFVCLCTAAHAGDHVTEQYRTWIQQMKQSERGPFREVLWFCNDGSQQPPVPFGCRDHGGGHQHGQWNTRALALREQSYWIANVLAGIDADEVLKQA
;
A
#
# COMPACT_ATOMS: atom_id res chain seq x y z
N MET A 1 0.14 55.30 2.00
CA MET A 1 1.05 56.02 1.07
C MET A 1 2.46 55.65 1.50
N THR A 2 3.24 54.89 0.75
CA THR A 2 3.36 54.82 -0.72
C THR A 2 3.90 53.43 -1.11
N PHE A 3 3.32 52.85 -2.17
CA PHE A 3 3.99 51.91 -3.06
C PHE A 3 5.20 52.61 -3.68
N MET A 4 6.35 51.94 -3.81
CA MET A 4 7.30 52.21 -4.89
C MET A 4 7.93 50.90 -5.35
N ASP A 5 7.69 50.64 -6.63
CA ASP A 5 8.05 49.50 -7.44
C ASP A 5 9.55 49.47 -7.75
N GLY A 6 10.20 48.34 -7.48
CA GLY A 6 11.56 48.06 -7.93
C GLY A 6 11.53 47.14 -9.14
N HIS A 7 11.44 47.72 -10.34
CA HIS A 7 11.57 47.03 -11.62
C HIS A 7 12.98 46.42 -11.76
N TYR A 8 13.07 45.09 -11.80
CA TYR A 8 14.28 44.39 -12.22
C TYR A 8 14.25 44.18 -13.73
N THR A 9 15.00 44.98 -14.47
CA THR A 9 15.25 44.77 -15.90
C THR A 9 16.37 43.74 -16.05
N MET A 10 16.04 42.49 -16.39
CA MET A 10 17.04 41.58 -16.95
C MET A 10 17.35 42.03 -18.38
N GLN A 11 18.58 42.48 -18.60
CA GLN A 11 19.16 42.61 -19.93
C GLN A 11 19.20 41.23 -20.59
N ALA A 12 18.53 41.14 -21.74
CA ALA A 12 18.65 40.03 -22.67
C ALA A 12 19.99 40.15 -23.40
N ASP A 13 21.05 39.68 -22.76
CA ASP A 13 22.35 39.56 -23.40
C ASP A 13 22.57 38.12 -23.87
N PHE A 14 22.55 37.99 -25.20
CA PHE A 14 23.53 37.22 -25.94
C PHE A 14 23.40 35.68 -25.91
N PHE A 15 22.31 35.16 -26.51
CA PHE A 15 22.36 33.82 -27.10
C PHE A 15 23.20 33.87 -28.38
N GLN A 16 24.46 33.47 -28.25
CA GLN A 16 25.34 33.19 -29.37
C GLN A 16 24.80 31.98 -30.12
N GLU A 17 24.24 32.19 -31.31
CA GLU A 17 23.78 31.11 -32.18
C GLU A 17 24.98 30.30 -32.70
N THR A 18 25.16 29.08 -32.20
CA THR A 18 26.03 28.09 -32.84
C THR A 18 25.31 27.49 -34.05
N PRO A 19 25.88 27.51 -35.26
CA PRO A 19 25.24 26.92 -36.44
C PRO A 19 25.43 25.39 -36.44
N LEU A 20 24.77 24.72 -35.51
CA LEU A 20 24.74 23.26 -35.45
C LEU A 20 23.63 22.72 -36.36
N ASN A 21 23.92 22.78 -37.66
CA ASN A 21 23.51 21.85 -38.71
C ASN A 21 22.10 21.19 -38.57
N ARG A 22 21.13 21.83 -39.23
CA ARG A 22 19.70 21.51 -39.43
C ARG A 22 19.34 20.04 -39.74
N LYS A 23 20.30 19.20 -40.15
CA LYS A 23 20.06 17.78 -40.43
C LYS A 23 20.01 16.90 -39.17
N TYR A 24 20.63 17.34 -38.07
CA TYR A 24 20.73 16.52 -36.85
C TYR A 24 19.58 16.75 -35.86
N CYS A 25 18.88 17.88 -35.91
CA CYS A 25 17.71 18.15 -35.07
C CYS A 25 16.51 17.24 -35.41
N LEU A 26 16.35 16.85 -36.67
CA LEU A 26 15.26 15.96 -37.09
C LEU A 26 15.48 14.49 -36.70
N ALA A 27 16.74 14.06 -36.57
CA ALA A 27 17.07 12.67 -36.21
C ALA A 27 16.93 12.38 -34.72
N ILE A 28 17.15 13.37 -33.85
CA ILE A 28 17.10 13.18 -32.39
C ILE A 28 15.65 13.19 -31.86
N ALA A 29 14.75 13.94 -32.51
CA ALA A 29 13.34 13.99 -32.09
C ALA A 29 12.55 12.70 -32.39
N ALA A 30 12.91 11.95 -33.44
CA ALA A 30 12.19 10.74 -33.82
C ALA A 30 12.51 9.52 -32.93
N SER A 31 13.61 9.53 -32.17
CA SER A 31 14.03 8.37 -31.37
C SER A 31 13.55 8.39 -29.92
N PHE A 32 13.00 9.51 -29.42
CA PHE A 32 12.55 9.62 -28.01
C PHE A 32 11.04 9.36 -27.83
N VAL A 33 10.28 9.23 -28.92
CA VAL A 33 8.80 9.11 -28.87
C VAL A 33 8.31 7.66 -28.68
N CYS A 34 9.18 6.65 -28.81
CA CYS A 34 8.77 5.24 -28.85
C CYS A 34 9.13 4.42 -27.59
N LEU A 35 9.10 5.02 -26.39
CA LEU A 35 9.46 4.29 -25.15
C LEU A 35 8.53 4.55 -23.94
N CYS A 36 7.27 4.95 -24.15
CA CYS A 36 6.35 5.29 -23.04
C CYS A 36 5.01 4.54 -23.05
N THR A 37 4.97 3.27 -23.46
CA THR A 37 3.75 2.44 -23.30
C THR A 37 4.03 1.21 -22.44
N ALA A 38 4.03 1.37 -21.12
CA ALA A 38 3.76 0.26 -20.19
C ALA A 38 3.58 0.74 -18.74
N ALA A 39 2.35 1.07 -18.32
CA ALA A 39 1.97 1.09 -16.90
C ALA A 39 0.44 1.14 -16.73
N HIS A 40 -0.28 0.02 -16.95
CA HIS A 40 -1.71 -0.09 -16.55
C HIS A 40 -2.06 -1.39 -15.83
N ALA A 41 -1.09 -2.29 -15.59
CA ALA A 41 -1.36 -3.54 -14.86
C ALA A 41 -1.58 -3.30 -13.35
N GLY A 42 -0.98 -2.26 -12.77
CA GLY A 42 -1.10 -1.93 -11.34
C GLY A 42 -2.45 -1.34 -10.94
N ASP A 43 -3.13 -0.64 -11.86
CA ASP A 43 -4.38 0.05 -11.56
C ASP A 43 -5.54 -0.91 -11.35
N HIS A 44 -5.65 -1.94 -12.20
CA HIS A 44 -6.69 -2.97 -12.07
C HIS A 44 -6.55 -3.76 -10.76
N VAL A 45 -5.32 -4.14 -10.40
CA VAL A 45 -5.04 -4.87 -9.15
C VAL A 45 -5.38 -4.01 -7.93
N THR A 46 -5.04 -2.72 -7.98
CA THR A 46 -5.36 -1.78 -6.89
C THR A 46 -6.87 -1.61 -6.73
N GLU A 47 -7.61 -1.49 -7.84
CA GLU A 47 -9.07 -1.38 -7.79
C GLU A 47 -9.76 -2.65 -7.28
N GLN A 48 -9.23 -3.82 -7.66
CA GLN A 48 -9.66 -5.10 -7.11
C GLN A 48 -9.45 -5.15 -5.58
N TYR A 49 -8.31 -4.70 -5.08
CA TYR A 49 -8.03 -4.64 -3.64
C TYR A 49 -8.96 -3.68 -2.91
N ARG A 50 -9.25 -2.50 -3.48
CA ARG A 50 -10.25 -1.57 -2.91
C ARG A 50 -11.61 -2.25 -2.81
N THR A 51 -12.03 -2.91 -3.88
CA THR A 51 -13.30 -3.65 -3.92
C THR A 51 -13.35 -4.72 -2.83
N TRP A 52 -12.28 -5.50 -2.68
CA TRP A 52 -12.18 -6.51 -1.61
C TRP A 52 -12.26 -5.90 -0.21
N ILE A 53 -11.58 -4.79 0.03
CA ILE A 53 -11.62 -4.09 1.32
C ILE A 53 -13.05 -3.61 1.62
N GLN A 54 -13.75 -3.03 0.65
CA GLN A 54 -15.13 -2.60 0.84
C GLN A 54 -16.07 -3.77 1.14
N GLN A 55 -15.93 -4.87 0.39
CA GLN A 55 -16.71 -6.08 0.64
C GLN A 55 -16.43 -6.68 2.02
N MET A 56 -15.17 -6.71 2.47
CA MET A 56 -14.83 -7.18 3.81
C MET A 56 -15.40 -6.26 4.90
N LYS A 57 -15.41 -4.94 4.71
CA LYS A 57 -16.04 -3.99 5.66
C LYS A 57 -17.55 -4.19 5.78
N GLN A 58 -18.22 -4.60 4.70
CA GLN A 58 -19.66 -4.84 4.67
C GLN A 58 -20.06 -6.25 5.11
N SER A 59 -19.11 -7.19 5.10
CA SER A 59 -19.32 -8.57 5.54
C SER A 59 -19.48 -8.64 7.06
N GLU A 60 -20.50 -9.36 7.53
CA GLU A 60 -20.69 -9.67 8.95
C GLU A 60 -19.44 -10.29 9.59
N ARG A 61 -18.72 -11.13 8.84
CA ARG A 61 -17.51 -11.83 9.30
C ARG A 61 -16.21 -11.06 9.01
N GLY A 62 -16.29 -9.91 8.35
CA GLY A 62 -15.10 -9.13 8.05
C GLY A 62 -14.07 -9.86 7.16
N PRO A 63 -12.76 -9.70 7.43
CA PRO A 63 -11.68 -10.38 6.71
C PRO A 63 -11.44 -11.84 7.16
N PHE A 64 -12.35 -12.43 7.94
CA PHE A 64 -12.14 -13.73 8.58
C PHE A 64 -12.96 -14.86 7.94
N ARG A 65 -12.38 -16.05 7.88
CA ARG A 65 -13.08 -17.26 7.40
C ARG A 65 -13.76 -18.00 8.56
N GLU A 66 -13.03 -18.28 9.63
CA GLU A 66 -13.50 -19.06 10.76
C GLU A 66 -12.75 -18.66 12.04
N VAL A 67 -13.29 -19.07 13.20
CA VAL A 67 -12.64 -18.88 14.49
C VAL A 67 -11.89 -20.17 14.82
N LEU A 68 -10.60 -20.06 15.14
CA LEU A 68 -9.77 -21.18 15.57
C LEU A 68 -8.99 -20.81 16.82
N TRP A 69 -8.54 -21.85 17.50
CA TRP A 69 -7.47 -21.74 18.48
C TRP A 69 -6.12 -21.79 17.78
N PHE A 70 -5.25 -20.84 18.09
CA PHE A 70 -3.86 -20.80 17.68
C PHE A 70 -3.00 -21.08 18.91
N CYS A 71 -2.43 -22.29 18.96
CA CYS A 71 -1.73 -22.78 20.14
C CYS A 71 -0.27 -22.37 20.15
N ASN A 72 0.33 -22.32 21.35
CA ASN A 72 1.72 -21.90 21.56
C ASN A 72 2.73 -22.87 20.93
N ASP A 73 2.34 -24.14 20.71
CA ASP A 73 3.13 -25.12 19.98
C ASP A 73 3.04 -24.99 18.44
N GLY A 74 2.28 -24.00 17.95
CA GLY A 74 2.06 -23.74 16.52
C GLY A 74 0.91 -24.52 15.89
N SER A 75 0.28 -25.45 16.61
CA SER A 75 -0.91 -26.14 16.12
C SER A 75 -2.15 -25.23 16.08
N GLN A 76 -3.12 -25.61 15.24
CA GLN A 76 -4.42 -24.96 15.19
C GLN A 76 -5.50 -25.94 15.59
N GLN A 77 -6.41 -25.52 16.47
CA GLN A 77 -7.47 -26.38 17.00
C GLN A 77 -8.86 -25.81 16.65
N PRO A 78 -9.88 -26.68 16.50
CA PRO A 78 -11.27 -26.24 16.30
C PRO A 78 -11.75 -25.32 17.44
N PRO A 79 -12.81 -24.50 17.24
CA PRO A 79 -13.32 -23.57 18.24
C PRO A 79 -14.13 -24.27 19.36
N VAL A 80 -13.50 -25.22 20.05
CA VAL A 80 -14.04 -25.93 21.20
C VAL A 80 -13.52 -25.34 22.51
N PRO A 81 -14.21 -25.55 23.64
CA PRO A 81 -13.71 -25.14 24.95
C PRO A 81 -12.32 -25.74 25.21
N PHE A 82 -11.38 -24.89 25.66
CA PHE A 82 -10.02 -25.27 26.05
C PHE A 82 -9.19 -25.96 24.94
N GLY A 83 -9.40 -25.60 23.67
CA GLY A 83 -8.76 -26.27 22.52
C GLY A 83 -7.23 -26.42 22.61
N CYS A 84 -6.53 -25.45 23.19
CA CYS A 84 -5.07 -25.51 23.37
C CYS A 84 -4.58 -26.03 24.72
N ARG A 85 -5.43 -26.59 25.59
CA ARG A 85 -5.02 -27.01 26.95
C ARG A 85 -3.84 -27.97 26.93
N ASP A 86 -3.89 -28.94 26.02
CA ASP A 86 -2.87 -29.99 25.91
C ASP A 86 -1.72 -29.56 24.95
N HIS A 87 -1.77 -28.33 24.45
CA HIS A 87 -0.85 -27.72 23.47
C HIS A 87 -0.07 -26.52 24.04
N GLY A 88 0.06 -26.45 25.37
CA GLY A 88 0.80 -25.38 26.05
C GLY A 88 0.06 -24.04 26.10
N GLY A 89 -1.27 -24.05 25.92
CA GLY A 89 -2.09 -22.84 25.87
C GLY A 89 -2.08 -22.16 24.49
N GLY A 90 -2.74 -21.01 24.38
CA GLY A 90 -2.87 -20.28 23.12
C GLY A 90 -3.99 -19.27 23.16
N HIS A 91 -4.30 -18.69 22.00
CA HIS A 91 -5.33 -17.68 21.85
C HIS A 91 -6.34 -18.08 20.79
N GLN A 92 -7.62 -17.87 21.08
CA GLN A 92 -8.67 -18.04 20.09
C GLN A 92 -8.88 -16.71 19.34
N HIS A 93 -8.81 -16.75 18.01
CA HIS A 93 -9.14 -15.60 17.17
C HIS A 93 -9.60 -15.99 15.77
N GLY A 94 -10.07 -15.02 15.01
CA GLY A 94 -10.45 -15.20 13.61
C GLY A 94 -9.22 -15.51 12.75
N GLN A 95 -9.33 -16.55 11.93
CA GLN A 95 -8.38 -16.84 10.87
C GLN A 95 -8.68 -16.01 9.63
N TRP A 96 -7.67 -15.38 9.04
CA TRP A 96 -7.82 -14.60 7.82
C TRP A 96 -8.29 -15.46 6.65
N ASN A 97 -9.15 -14.87 5.81
CA ASN A 97 -9.51 -15.46 4.52
C ASN A 97 -8.40 -15.24 3.48
N THR A 98 -8.54 -15.87 2.31
CA THR A 98 -7.53 -15.81 1.24
C THR A 98 -7.29 -14.39 0.71
N ARG A 99 -8.31 -13.53 0.70
CA ARG A 99 -8.19 -12.13 0.25
C ARG A 99 -7.39 -11.29 1.24
N ALA A 100 -7.64 -11.48 2.53
CA ALA A 100 -6.89 -10.81 3.59
C ALA A 100 -5.42 -11.24 3.61
N LEU A 101 -5.13 -12.53 3.38
CA LEU A 101 -3.76 -13.04 3.21
C LEU A 101 -3.07 -12.39 1.99
N ALA A 102 -3.74 -12.38 0.84
CA ALA A 102 -3.19 -11.75 -0.37
C ALA A 102 -2.88 -10.25 -0.18
N LEU A 103 -3.74 -9.52 0.53
CA LEU A 103 -3.48 -8.10 0.85
C LEU A 103 -2.29 -7.94 1.80
N ARG A 104 -2.14 -8.83 2.80
CA ARG A 104 -1.01 -8.82 3.74
C ARG A 104 0.33 -9.04 3.01
N GLU A 105 0.36 -9.91 2.02
CA GLU A 105 1.53 -10.13 1.14
C GLU A 105 1.91 -8.86 0.35
N GLN A 106 0.94 -7.99 0.07
CA GLN A 106 1.14 -6.69 -0.57
C GLN A 106 1.40 -5.55 0.43
N SER A 107 1.87 -5.88 1.64
CA SER A 107 2.17 -4.91 2.72
C SER A 107 0.99 -4.08 3.23
N TYR A 108 -0.25 -4.55 3.04
CA TYR A 108 -1.40 -3.94 3.71
C TYR A 108 -1.47 -4.39 5.17
N TRP A 109 -1.56 -3.41 6.08
CA TRP A 109 -1.77 -3.67 7.50
C TRP A 109 -3.21 -4.07 7.77
N ILE A 110 -3.43 -5.39 7.86
CA ILE A 110 -4.70 -5.98 8.30
C ILE A 110 -4.43 -6.57 9.68
N ALA A 111 -4.99 -5.98 10.74
CA ALA A 111 -4.64 -6.31 12.12
C ALA A 111 -5.71 -7.14 12.82
N ASN A 112 -5.27 -8.14 13.59
CA ASN A 112 -6.05 -8.78 14.66
C ASN A 112 -5.69 -8.08 15.95
N VAL A 113 -6.30 -6.91 16.18
CA VAL A 113 -5.84 -5.98 17.22
C VAL A 113 -6.01 -6.53 18.64
N LEU A 114 -6.80 -7.56 18.92
CA LEU A 114 -7.20 -7.83 20.32
C LEU A 114 -6.89 -9.22 20.88
N ALA A 115 -6.30 -10.13 20.10
CA ALA A 115 -6.19 -11.53 20.55
C ALA A 115 -4.99 -11.79 21.48
N GLY A 116 -3.96 -10.95 21.46
CA GLY A 116 -2.70 -11.21 22.18
C GLY A 116 -1.85 -9.98 22.47
N ILE A 117 -2.44 -8.78 22.43
CA ILE A 117 -1.77 -7.57 22.89
C ILE A 117 -2.39 -7.09 24.20
N ASP A 118 -1.55 -6.60 25.11
CA ASP A 118 -2.00 -5.76 26.20
C ASP A 118 -2.37 -4.40 25.60
N ALA A 119 -3.66 -4.09 25.58
CA ALA A 119 -4.17 -2.86 24.98
C ALA A 119 -3.59 -1.61 25.67
N ASP A 120 -3.39 -1.66 26.98
CA ASP A 120 -2.86 -0.54 27.76
C ASP A 120 -1.37 -0.33 27.48
N GLU A 121 -0.62 -1.41 27.23
CA GLU A 121 0.78 -1.33 26.80
C GLU A 121 0.92 -0.70 25.42
N VAL A 122 0.06 -1.10 24.47
CA VAL A 122 0.11 -0.57 23.10
C VAL A 122 -0.34 0.89 23.04
N LEU A 123 -1.35 1.29 23.82
CA LEU A 123 -1.82 2.68 23.84
C LEU A 123 -0.82 3.65 24.51
N LYS A 124 0.09 3.16 25.37
CA LYS A 124 1.17 4.00 25.95
C LYS A 124 2.27 4.37 24.96
N GLN A 125 2.35 3.67 23.82
CA GLN A 125 3.39 3.87 22.81
C GLN A 125 2.91 4.70 21.60
N ALA A 126 1.64 5.13 21.62
CA ALA A 126 0.99 5.94 20.58
C ALA A 126 0.84 7.40 21.02
#